data_AF-A0A6J6MEH6-F1
#
_entry.id   AF-A0A6J6MEH6-F1
#
_cell.length_a   1.000
_cell.length_b   1.000
_cell.length_c   1.000
_cell.angle_alpha   90.00
_cell.angle_beta   90.00
_cell.angle_gamma   90.00
#
_symmetry.space_group_name_H-M   'P 1'
#
loop_
_entity.id
_entity.type
_entity.pdbx_description
1 polymer ?
#
loop_
_entity_poly.entity_id
_entity_poly.type
_entity_poly.pdbx_seq_one_letter_code
_entity_poly.pdbx_strand_id
1 'polypeptide(L)'
;MADLKNEAKKQGLWNLFLPEDNRGAGLSNLEYSPLAELTGWSPFLAPEAVNCSPPDTGNMELLSRYGTPAQQDQWLKPLLAGDIRSCFSMTEPDVASSDANNISLSVRDDGDNWVINGTKWWSTAAMRPDCKVALVMGVTDPDAAIGKRHSIILVPFDAAGLTLVRSLTVFGFKDLQEGGHAEVRFENVTVPKENILGERGAGFSVAQARLGPGRIHHCMRLIGMAERAIAMMTARAKTRAPFGVLLADQGVVQTWVADARTQVNAARLLVLQAAWRMDVEGNKAARHDIAAAKIMVPQVVKDVTDRAMQVFGGAGVSSDTMLSVLYAQARFLQIADGPDEVHRRSLARAEFASAPLIRVI
;
A
#
# COMPACT_ATOMS: atom_id res chain seq x y z
N MET A 1 -0.54 21.38 -1.59
CA MET A 1 -1.45 20.22 -1.46
C MET A 1 -2.91 20.65 -1.33
N ALA A 2 -3.25 21.56 -0.42
CA ALA A 2 -4.62 22.07 -0.27
C ALA A 2 -5.26 22.55 -1.59
N ASP A 3 -4.54 23.33 -2.40
CA ASP A 3 -5.04 23.82 -3.69
C ASP A 3 -5.35 22.68 -4.67
N LEU A 4 -4.48 21.66 -4.74
CA LEU A 4 -4.70 20.49 -5.58
C LEU A 4 -5.94 19.70 -5.14
N LYS A 5 -6.11 19.50 -3.83
CA LYS A 5 -7.29 18.83 -3.27
C LYS A 5 -8.58 19.60 -3.57
N ASN A 6 -8.55 20.93 -3.42
CA ASN A 6 -9.69 21.79 -3.72
C ASN A 6 -10.07 21.74 -5.20
N GLU A 7 -9.08 21.76 -6.08
CA GLU A 7 -9.32 21.68 -7.52
C GLU A 7 -9.85 20.30 -7.93
N ALA A 8 -9.29 19.22 -7.37
CA ALA A 8 -9.78 17.86 -7.58
C ALA A 8 -11.25 17.72 -7.15
N LYS A 9 -11.62 18.25 -5.97
CA LYS A 9 -13.01 18.28 -5.49
C LYS A 9 -13.95 19.02 -6.45
N LYS A 10 -13.55 20.18 -6.97
CA LYS A 10 -14.36 20.95 -7.94
C LYS A 10 -14.62 20.17 -9.23
N GLN A 11 -13.66 19.36 -9.65
CA GLN A 11 -13.77 18.53 -10.86
C GLN A 11 -14.43 17.16 -10.60
N GLY A 12 -14.85 16.87 -9.36
CA GLY A 12 -15.41 15.55 -8.99
C GLY A 12 -14.37 14.42 -8.94
N LEU A 13 -13.07 14.75 -8.91
CA LEU A 13 -11.96 13.79 -8.87
C LEU A 13 -11.56 13.48 -7.43
N TRP A 14 -12.49 12.94 -6.62
CA TRP A 14 -12.29 12.76 -5.18
C TRP A 14 -12.84 11.42 -4.68
N ASN A 15 -12.11 10.74 -3.77
CA ASN A 15 -12.49 9.43 -3.23
C ASN A 15 -12.76 8.36 -4.31
N LEU A 16 -11.97 8.39 -5.39
CA LEU A 16 -12.17 7.55 -6.58
C LEU A 16 -11.99 6.04 -6.31
N PHE A 17 -11.29 5.70 -5.23
CA PHE A 17 -10.94 4.33 -4.86
C PHE A 17 -12.08 3.55 -4.16
N LEU A 18 -13.17 4.21 -3.78
CA LEU A 18 -14.19 3.64 -2.89
C LEU A 18 -15.42 3.16 -3.71
N PRO A 19 -15.55 1.85 -4.00
CA PRO A 19 -16.50 1.30 -4.98
C PRO A 19 -17.95 1.20 -4.49
N GLU A 20 -18.16 0.83 -3.23
CA GLU A 20 -19.45 0.34 -2.70
C GLU A 20 -20.15 1.34 -1.78
N ASP A 21 -19.64 2.57 -1.71
CA ASP A 21 -20.11 3.60 -0.79
C ASP A 21 -20.60 4.82 -1.57
N ASN A 22 -21.81 5.29 -1.24
CA ASN A 22 -22.37 6.51 -1.83
C ASN A 22 -21.57 7.78 -1.46
N ARG A 23 -20.57 7.64 -0.58
CA ARG A 23 -19.59 8.67 -0.23
C ARG A 23 -18.33 8.65 -1.11
N GLY A 24 -18.19 7.64 -1.98
CA GLY A 24 -17.13 7.50 -2.98
C GLY A 24 -17.62 7.78 -4.41
N ALA A 25 -16.76 7.52 -5.40
CA ALA A 25 -17.10 7.71 -6.81
C ALA A 25 -17.88 6.54 -7.44
N GLY A 26 -18.04 5.42 -6.72
CA GLY A 26 -18.82 4.27 -7.20
C GLY A 26 -18.17 3.47 -8.33
N LEU A 27 -16.85 3.62 -8.53
CA LEU A 27 -16.10 2.91 -9.56
C LEU A 27 -15.81 1.48 -9.13
N SER A 28 -15.97 0.50 -10.02
CA SER A 28 -15.46 -0.85 -9.82
C SER A 28 -13.93 -0.89 -9.69
N ASN A 29 -13.37 -2.00 -9.22
CA ASN A 29 -11.92 -2.16 -9.12
C ASN A 29 -11.26 -2.03 -10.50
N LEU A 30 -11.90 -2.58 -11.54
CA LEU A 30 -11.43 -2.49 -12.92
C LEU A 30 -11.49 -1.05 -13.46
N GLU A 31 -12.54 -0.29 -13.16
CA GLU A 31 -12.67 1.12 -13.58
C GLU A 31 -11.69 2.04 -12.86
N TYR A 32 -11.43 1.80 -11.57
CA TYR A 32 -10.45 2.59 -10.81
C TYR A 32 -8.99 2.26 -11.17
N SER A 33 -8.71 1.03 -11.59
CA SER A 33 -7.36 0.55 -11.94
C SER A 33 -6.56 1.48 -12.87
N PRO A 34 -7.06 1.90 -14.05
CA PRO A 34 -6.32 2.84 -14.91
C PRO A 34 -6.13 4.23 -14.27
N LEU A 35 -7.03 4.66 -13.38
CA LEU A 35 -6.87 5.94 -12.65
C LEU A 35 -5.75 5.83 -11.60
N ALA A 36 -5.66 4.69 -10.91
CA ALA A 36 -4.55 4.40 -10.02
C ALA A 36 -3.22 4.38 -10.79
N GLU A 37 -3.18 3.82 -12.01
CA GLU A 37 -2.00 3.87 -12.88
C GLU A 37 -1.60 5.32 -13.22
N LEU A 38 -2.56 6.15 -13.66
CA LEU A 38 -2.31 7.56 -13.96
C LEU A 38 -1.74 8.32 -12.75
N THR A 39 -2.31 8.11 -11.55
CA THR A 39 -1.79 8.75 -10.33
C THR A 39 -0.39 8.25 -9.96
N GLY A 40 -0.06 7.01 -10.33
CA GLY A 40 1.26 6.41 -10.16
C GLY A 40 2.38 7.10 -10.92
N TRP A 41 2.08 7.82 -12.00
CA TRP A 41 3.05 8.65 -12.71
C TRP A 41 3.64 9.75 -11.80
N SER A 42 2.83 10.30 -10.89
CA SER A 42 3.23 11.31 -9.91
C SER A 42 2.90 10.82 -8.50
N PRO A 43 3.63 9.82 -7.99
CA PRO A 43 3.17 9.03 -6.85
C PRO A 43 3.11 9.83 -5.54
N PHE A 44 3.92 10.88 -5.43
CA PHE A 44 4.02 11.73 -4.24
C PHE A 44 3.04 12.91 -4.21
N LEU A 45 2.29 13.14 -5.29
CA LEU A 45 1.37 14.27 -5.41
C LEU A 45 -0.04 13.81 -5.80
N ALA A 46 -0.15 13.05 -6.89
CA ALA A 46 -1.43 12.76 -7.50
C ALA A 46 -2.36 11.91 -6.62
N PRO A 47 -1.90 10.81 -5.97
CA PRO A 47 -2.78 10.04 -5.10
C PRO A 47 -3.35 10.85 -3.94
N GLU A 48 -2.54 11.69 -3.26
CA GLU A 48 -3.04 12.53 -2.16
C GLU A 48 -3.95 13.66 -2.68
N ALA A 49 -3.66 14.23 -3.84
CA ALA A 49 -4.46 15.29 -4.45
C ALA A 49 -5.90 14.86 -4.74
N VAL A 50 -6.17 13.56 -4.96
CA VAL A 50 -7.52 13.01 -5.22
C VAL A 50 -8.05 12.15 -4.07
N ASN A 51 -7.43 12.23 -2.89
CA ASN A 51 -7.72 11.44 -1.68
C ASN A 51 -7.65 9.91 -1.85
N CYS A 52 -6.73 9.46 -2.69
CA CYS A 52 -6.49 8.06 -3.02
C CYS A 52 -5.14 7.53 -2.51
N SER A 53 -4.43 8.27 -1.64
CA SER A 53 -3.12 7.85 -1.11
C SER A 53 -3.24 6.80 0.00
N PRO A 54 -2.32 5.82 0.07
CA PRO A 54 -2.22 4.93 1.22
C PRO A 54 -1.60 5.71 2.41
N PRO A 55 -1.73 5.23 3.65
CA PRO A 55 -2.52 4.06 4.07
C PRO A 55 -4.03 4.35 4.20
N ASP A 56 -4.45 5.60 3.97
CA ASP A 56 -5.81 6.08 4.26
C ASP A 56 -6.90 5.42 3.46
N THR A 57 -6.70 5.12 2.17
CA THR A 57 -7.72 4.40 1.37
C THR A 57 -8.14 3.09 2.04
N GLY A 58 -7.16 2.28 2.43
CA GLY A 58 -7.40 1.03 3.14
C GLY A 58 -8.04 1.23 4.51
N ASN A 59 -7.68 2.30 5.23
CA ASN A 59 -8.28 2.59 6.54
C ASN A 59 -9.72 3.09 6.42
N MET A 60 -10.02 3.91 5.41
CA MET A 60 -11.37 4.35 5.07
C MET A 60 -12.26 3.16 4.67
N GLU A 61 -11.75 2.22 3.87
CA GLU A 61 -12.47 0.98 3.55
C GLU A 61 -12.83 0.17 4.80
N LEU A 62 -11.90 0.04 5.76
CA LEU A 62 -12.17 -0.67 7.02
C LEU A 62 -13.21 0.05 7.87
N LEU A 63 -13.08 1.37 8.04
CA LEU A 63 -14.05 2.15 8.80
C LEU A 63 -15.44 2.13 8.14
N SER A 64 -15.50 2.13 6.81
CA SER A 64 -16.77 2.04 6.08
C SER A 64 -17.46 0.69 6.29
N ARG A 65 -16.70 -0.41 6.31
CA ARG A 65 -17.23 -1.78 6.40
C ARG A 65 -17.52 -2.22 7.84
N TYR A 66 -16.66 -1.83 8.78
CA TYR A 66 -16.66 -2.37 10.15
C TYR A 66 -16.85 -1.30 11.24
N GLY A 67 -16.81 -0.01 10.86
CA GLY A 67 -16.96 1.07 11.82
C GLY A 67 -18.40 1.22 12.28
N THR A 68 -18.61 1.43 13.59
CA THR A 68 -19.92 1.84 14.13
C THR A 68 -20.29 3.24 13.62
N PRO A 69 -21.57 3.67 13.68
CA PRO A 69 -21.96 5.03 13.28
C PRO A 69 -21.13 6.13 13.97
N ALA A 70 -20.81 5.96 15.26
CA ALA A 70 -19.97 6.89 16.01
C ALA A 70 -18.52 6.92 15.50
N GLN A 71 -17.92 5.74 15.24
CA GLN A 71 -16.57 5.66 14.67
C GLN A 71 -16.50 6.25 13.26
N GLN A 72 -17.53 6.02 12.44
CA GLN A 72 -17.60 6.58 11.09
C GLN A 72 -17.77 8.10 11.12
N ASP A 73 -18.58 8.62 12.05
CA ASP A 73 -18.73 10.06 12.25
C ASP A 73 -17.41 10.71 12.68
N GLN A 74 -16.75 10.12 13.67
CA GLN A 74 -15.52 10.67 14.24
C GLN A 74 -14.31 10.56 13.32
N TRP A 75 -14.17 9.45 12.57
CA TRP A 75 -12.94 9.16 11.82
C TRP A 75 -13.14 9.09 10.32
N LEU A 76 -14.18 8.39 9.84
CA LEU A 76 -14.36 8.19 8.40
C LEU A 76 -14.77 9.47 7.69
N LYS A 77 -15.71 10.25 8.24
CA LYS A 77 -16.14 11.52 7.65
C LYS A 77 -14.98 12.50 7.44
N PRO A 78 -14.13 12.81 8.44
CA PRO A 78 -13.00 13.72 8.21
C PRO A 78 -11.90 13.12 7.30
N LEU A 79 -11.71 11.79 7.28
CA LEU A 79 -10.82 11.15 6.31
C LEU A 79 -11.35 11.29 4.87
N LEU A 80 -12.65 11.08 4.64
CA LEU A 80 -13.29 11.27 3.34
C LEU A 80 -13.31 12.74 2.90
N ALA A 81 -13.35 13.67 3.85
CA ALA A 81 -13.18 15.10 3.58
C ALA A 81 -11.72 15.49 3.29
N GLY A 82 -10.75 14.66 3.69
CA GLY A 82 -9.32 14.91 3.55
C GLY A 82 -8.76 15.89 4.58
N ASP A 83 -9.47 16.08 5.70
CA ASP A 83 -9.14 17.01 6.79
C ASP A 83 -8.15 16.42 7.79
N ILE A 84 -8.16 15.09 7.93
CA ILE A 84 -7.22 14.33 8.73
C ILE A 84 -6.56 13.23 7.91
N ARG A 85 -5.51 12.63 8.46
CA ARG A 85 -4.85 11.42 7.99
C ARG A 85 -4.94 10.34 9.06
N SER A 86 -4.65 9.11 8.65
CA SER A 86 -4.56 7.95 9.54
C SER A 86 -3.32 7.12 9.25
N CYS A 87 -2.99 6.19 10.15
CA CYS A 87 -1.99 5.17 9.89
C CYS A 87 -2.53 3.78 10.22
N PHE A 88 -1.96 2.76 9.60
CA PHE A 88 -2.19 1.36 9.95
C PHE A 88 -0.94 0.83 10.66
N SER A 89 -1.09 0.39 11.91
CA SER A 89 0.01 0.02 12.80
C SER A 89 -0.09 -1.45 13.18
N MET A 90 0.54 -2.30 12.36
CA MET A 90 0.50 -3.76 12.52
C MET A 90 1.88 -4.36 12.79
N THR A 91 2.90 -3.97 12.03
CA THR A 91 4.24 -4.56 12.09
C THR A 91 4.92 -4.19 13.41
N GLU A 92 5.62 -5.16 13.99
CA GLU A 92 6.39 -5.05 15.24
C GLU A 92 7.89 -5.28 14.96
N PRO A 93 8.79 -4.58 15.66
CA PRO A 93 10.23 -4.71 15.44
C PRO A 93 10.80 -6.04 15.96
N ASP A 94 10.25 -6.56 17.06
CA ASP A 94 10.85 -7.67 17.81
C ASP A 94 10.35 -9.06 17.38
N VAL A 95 9.42 -9.11 16.42
CA VAL A 95 8.86 -10.36 15.88
C VAL A 95 8.79 -10.36 14.37
N ALA A 96 8.89 -11.54 13.77
CA ALA A 96 8.74 -11.74 12.33
C ALA A 96 7.27 -11.54 11.91
N SER A 97 6.90 -10.28 11.69
CA SER A 97 5.54 -9.80 11.42
C SER A 97 4.97 -10.24 10.06
N SER A 98 5.76 -10.90 9.22
CA SER A 98 5.29 -11.52 7.98
C SER A 98 4.37 -12.71 8.23
N ASP A 99 4.55 -13.40 9.36
CA ASP A 99 3.51 -14.24 9.96
C ASP A 99 2.76 -13.40 10.98
N ALA A 100 1.55 -13.01 10.60
CA ALA A 100 0.72 -12.13 11.39
C ALA A 100 0.27 -12.76 12.73
N ASN A 101 0.44 -14.09 12.92
CA ASN A 101 0.21 -14.73 14.22
C ASN A 101 1.28 -14.40 15.26
N ASN A 102 2.45 -13.94 14.84
CA ASN A 102 3.53 -13.56 15.74
C ASN A 102 3.32 -12.18 16.38
N ILE A 103 2.37 -11.38 15.88
CA ILE A 103 2.01 -10.09 16.45
C ILE A 103 1.68 -10.26 17.93
N SER A 104 2.37 -9.49 18.78
CA SER A 104 2.46 -9.71 20.22
C SER A 104 2.10 -8.48 21.06
N LEU A 105 1.89 -7.31 20.44
CA LEU A 105 1.44 -6.10 21.12
C LEU A 105 0.16 -6.40 21.91
N SER A 106 0.20 -6.14 23.22
CA SER A 106 -0.86 -6.49 24.16
C SER A 106 -1.97 -5.45 24.14
N VAL A 107 -3.22 -5.91 24.04
CA VAL A 107 -4.44 -5.11 24.20
C VAL A 107 -5.27 -5.76 25.31
N ARG A 108 -5.03 -5.33 26.55
CA ARG A 108 -5.63 -5.93 27.74
C ARG A 108 -7.01 -5.34 28.02
N ASP A 109 -7.93 -6.21 28.42
CA ASP A 109 -9.24 -5.84 28.93
C ASP A 109 -9.13 -5.21 30.34
N ASP A 110 -9.65 -4.00 30.53
CA ASP A 110 -9.60 -3.26 31.80
C ASP A 110 -10.94 -2.55 32.09
N GLY A 111 -12.01 -3.34 32.22
CA GLY A 111 -13.35 -2.82 32.51
C GLY A 111 -13.93 -2.05 31.32
N ASP A 112 -14.11 -0.74 31.49
CA ASP A 112 -14.65 0.14 30.44
C ASP A 112 -13.61 0.51 29.36
N ASN A 113 -12.36 0.06 29.52
CA ASN A 113 -11.26 0.43 28.63
C ASN A 113 -10.46 -0.76 28.08
N TRP A 114 -9.68 -0.48 27.04
CA TRP A 114 -8.54 -1.26 26.58
C TRP A 114 -7.25 -0.58 27.05
N VAL A 115 -6.29 -1.38 27.54
CA VAL A 115 -4.94 -0.93 27.87
C VAL A 115 -3.94 -1.55 26.90
N ILE A 116 -3.20 -0.70 26.19
CA ILE A 116 -2.35 -1.09 25.07
C ILE A 116 -0.88 -0.91 25.44
N ASN A 117 -0.08 -1.96 25.23
CA ASN A 117 1.35 -1.96 25.52
C ASN A 117 2.17 -2.67 24.43
N GLY A 118 3.23 -2.02 23.97
CA GLY A 118 4.19 -2.58 23.01
C GLY A 118 4.70 -1.54 22.02
N THR A 119 5.36 -2.04 20.97
CA THR A 119 5.97 -1.19 19.94
C THR A 119 5.52 -1.63 18.56
N LYS A 120 5.08 -0.68 17.74
CA LYS A 120 4.86 -0.86 16.30
C LYS A 120 5.92 -0.08 15.52
N TRP A 121 6.17 -0.49 14.28
CA TRP A 121 7.03 0.23 13.36
C TRP A 121 6.55 0.10 11.93
N TRP A 122 7.13 0.88 11.03
CA TRP A 122 6.65 1.06 9.65
C TRP A 122 5.23 1.63 9.54
N SER A 123 4.79 2.39 10.55
CA SER A 123 3.51 3.09 10.54
C SER A 123 3.58 4.30 9.60
N THR A 124 3.25 4.09 8.32
CA THR A 124 3.23 5.14 7.30
C THR A 124 2.28 6.28 7.69
N ALA A 125 2.67 7.52 7.40
CA ALA A 125 1.95 8.76 7.71
C ALA A 125 1.86 9.16 9.18
N ALA A 126 2.37 8.34 10.11
CA ALA A 126 2.28 8.62 11.53
C ALA A 126 3.07 9.87 11.99
N MET A 127 4.06 10.35 11.23
CA MET A 127 4.77 11.60 11.58
C MET A 127 4.03 12.87 11.14
N ARG A 128 2.87 12.77 10.47
CA ARG A 128 2.16 13.97 10.03
C ARG A 128 1.39 14.60 11.19
N PRO A 129 1.40 15.94 11.33
CA PRO A 129 0.58 16.62 12.34
C PRO A 129 -0.93 16.42 12.16
N ASP A 130 -1.38 16.18 10.92
CA ASP A 130 -2.78 15.89 10.57
C ASP A 130 -3.13 14.39 10.68
N CYS A 131 -2.19 13.51 11.05
CA CYS A 131 -2.49 12.12 11.36
C CYS A 131 -3.12 12.02 12.74
N LYS A 132 -4.43 11.73 12.81
CA LYS A 132 -5.20 11.82 14.06
C LYS A 132 -5.58 10.47 14.66
N VAL A 133 -5.56 9.39 13.87
CA VAL A 133 -5.94 8.05 14.33
C VAL A 133 -5.04 6.96 13.76
N ALA A 134 -4.61 6.05 14.63
CA ALA A 134 -3.93 4.82 14.27
C ALA A 134 -4.91 3.64 14.36
N LEU A 135 -4.97 2.82 13.31
CA LEU A 135 -5.62 1.51 13.38
C LEU A 135 -4.56 0.50 13.86
N VAL A 136 -4.60 0.13 15.13
CA VAL A 136 -3.58 -0.68 15.80
C VAL A 136 -4.04 -2.12 15.91
N MET A 137 -3.29 -3.06 15.33
CA MET A 137 -3.56 -4.49 15.49
C MET A 137 -2.78 -5.04 16.69
N GLY A 138 -3.46 -5.74 17.59
CA GLY A 138 -2.83 -6.34 18.78
C GLY A 138 -3.59 -7.56 19.31
N VAL A 139 -2.99 -8.26 20.26
CA VAL A 139 -3.55 -9.46 20.91
C VAL A 139 -4.56 -9.02 21.96
N THR A 140 -5.83 -9.38 21.75
CA THR A 140 -6.91 -9.15 22.71
C THR A 140 -7.32 -10.41 23.46
N ASP A 141 -6.99 -11.58 22.93
CA ASP A 141 -7.28 -12.88 23.54
C ASP A 141 -6.15 -13.86 23.17
N PRO A 142 -5.13 -14.04 24.04
CA PRO A 142 -4.01 -14.92 23.75
C PRO A 142 -4.38 -16.41 23.74
N ASP A 143 -5.47 -16.79 24.42
CA ASP A 143 -5.90 -18.17 24.60
C ASP A 143 -6.83 -18.66 23.49
N ALA A 144 -7.42 -17.73 22.72
CA ALA A 144 -8.22 -18.04 21.55
C ALA A 144 -7.45 -18.85 20.48
N ALA A 145 -8.20 -19.51 19.60
CA ALA A 145 -7.65 -20.24 18.47
C ALA A 145 -6.83 -19.31 17.53
N ILE A 146 -5.87 -19.89 16.80
CA ILE A 146 -5.12 -19.20 15.75
C ILE A 146 -6.11 -18.55 14.78
N GLY A 147 -5.86 -17.29 14.40
CA GLY A 147 -6.78 -16.52 13.58
C GLY A 147 -7.91 -15.80 14.33
N LYS A 148 -8.02 -15.99 15.66
CA LYS A 148 -9.06 -15.39 16.52
C LYS A 148 -8.53 -14.61 17.72
N ARG A 149 -7.20 -14.45 17.83
CA ARG A 149 -6.54 -13.81 18.99
C ARG A 149 -6.47 -12.29 18.93
N HIS A 150 -6.46 -11.75 17.71
CA HIS A 150 -6.13 -10.36 17.46
C HIS A 150 -7.36 -9.53 17.15
N SER A 151 -7.32 -8.24 17.51
CA SER A 151 -8.32 -7.25 17.14
C SER A 151 -7.63 -6.00 16.58
N ILE A 152 -8.41 -5.11 15.96
CA ILE A 152 -7.95 -3.78 15.55
C ILE A 152 -8.60 -2.76 16.49
N ILE A 153 -7.78 -1.89 17.07
CA ILE A 153 -8.22 -0.82 17.96
C ILE A 153 -7.90 0.53 17.31
N LEU A 154 -8.87 1.44 17.31
CA LEU A 154 -8.69 2.83 16.91
C LEU A 154 -8.02 3.58 18.05
N VAL A 155 -6.82 4.12 17.82
CA VAL A 155 -6.05 4.85 18.84
C VAL A 155 -5.83 6.28 18.37
N PRO A 156 -6.43 7.29 19.02
CA PRO A 156 -6.13 8.69 18.76
C PRO A 156 -4.64 9.00 19.02
N PHE A 157 -4.04 9.85 18.19
CA PHE A 157 -2.61 10.21 18.35
C PHE A 157 -2.32 11.10 19.57
N ASP A 158 -3.34 11.72 20.15
CA ASP A 158 -3.26 12.49 21.39
C ASP A 158 -3.52 11.63 22.65
N ALA A 159 -3.74 10.31 22.50
CA ALA A 159 -3.89 9.41 23.62
C ALA A 159 -2.62 9.38 24.49
N ALA A 160 -2.79 9.60 25.80
CA ALA A 160 -1.69 9.56 26.75
C ALA A 160 -0.96 8.20 26.70
N GLY A 161 0.38 8.25 26.70
CA GLY A 161 1.24 7.05 26.61
C GLY A 161 1.64 6.66 25.18
N LEU A 162 1.07 7.30 24.14
CA LEU A 162 1.50 7.11 22.76
C LEU A 162 2.70 8.01 22.47
N THR A 163 3.80 7.42 22.00
CA THR A 163 5.02 8.15 21.63
C THR A 163 5.47 7.80 20.22
N LEU A 164 5.68 8.83 19.39
CA LEU A 164 6.39 8.70 18.12
C LEU A 164 7.89 8.75 18.37
N VAL A 165 8.56 7.61 18.25
CA VAL A 165 9.97 7.46 18.63
C VAL A 165 10.87 8.08 17.57
N ARG A 166 10.67 7.71 16.30
CA ARG A 166 11.44 8.20 15.15
C ARG A 166 10.76 7.82 13.84
N SER A 167 11.17 8.49 12.76
CA SER A 167 10.87 8.05 11.40
C SER A 167 11.98 7.13 10.87
N LEU A 168 11.59 6.10 10.12
CA LEU A 168 12.47 5.16 9.42
C LEU A 168 12.74 5.65 8.00
N THR A 169 13.86 5.23 7.42
CA THR A 169 14.25 5.59 6.05
C THR A 169 14.31 4.36 5.14
N VAL A 170 13.91 4.53 3.88
CA VAL A 170 14.08 3.53 2.83
C VAL A 170 15.24 3.99 1.93
N PHE A 171 16.38 3.28 1.95
CA PHE A 171 17.61 3.71 1.23
C PHE A 171 18.03 5.17 1.51
N GLY A 172 17.77 5.69 2.72
CA GLY A 172 18.05 7.07 3.09
C GLY A 172 16.95 8.07 2.71
N PHE A 173 15.94 7.68 1.92
CA PHE A 173 14.73 8.48 1.71
C PHE A 173 13.88 8.50 2.97
N LYS A 174 13.47 9.69 3.39
CA LYS A 174 12.67 9.91 4.61
C LYS A 174 11.16 9.87 4.37
N ASP A 175 10.74 9.99 3.11
CA ASP A 175 9.33 10.00 2.66
C ASP A 175 8.42 10.96 3.47
N LEU A 176 8.98 12.10 3.89
CA LEU A 176 8.28 13.06 4.76
C LEU A 176 7.08 13.72 4.10
N GLN A 177 7.05 13.76 2.76
CA GLN A 177 5.88 14.21 1.99
C GLN A 177 4.63 13.37 2.29
N GLU A 178 4.81 12.09 2.59
CA GLU A 178 3.74 11.17 3.02
C GLU A 178 3.67 11.03 4.54
N GLY A 179 4.53 11.73 5.29
CA GLY A 179 4.65 11.61 6.75
C GLY A 179 5.58 10.52 7.23
N GLY A 180 6.46 10.01 6.37
CA GLY A 180 7.44 8.98 6.69
C GLY A 180 6.83 7.69 7.25
N HIS A 181 7.68 6.87 7.86
CA HIS A 181 7.31 5.58 8.44
C HIS A 181 7.73 5.53 9.90
N ALA A 182 6.80 5.69 10.84
CA ALA A 182 7.17 5.84 12.25
C ALA A 182 7.39 4.51 12.97
N GLU A 183 8.32 4.52 13.93
CA GLU A 183 8.30 3.65 15.10
C GLU A 183 7.43 4.31 16.17
N VAL A 184 6.41 3.59 16.64
CA VAL A 184 5.37 4.07 17.56
C VAL A 184 5.37 3.19 18.79
N ARG A 185 5.54 3.79 19.96
CA ARG A 185 5.50 3.10 21.25
C ARG A 185 4.20 3.40 21.98
N PHE A 186 3.62 2.36 22.55
CA PHE A 186 2.40 2.42 23.37
C PHE A 186 2.80 2.00 24.80
N GLU A 187 2.78 2.95 25.73
CA GLU A 187 3.09 2.73 27.15
C GLU A 187 1.83 3.02 27.98
N ASN A 188 1.09 1.97 28.35
CA ASN A 188 -0.19 2.05 29.06
C ASN A 188 -1.23 2.97 28.40
N VAL A 189 -1.28 2.97 27.07
CA VAL A 189 -2.27 3.75 26.32
C VAL A 189 -3.66 3.20 26.63
N THR A 190 -4.54 4.05 27.12
CA THR A 190 -5.90 3.67 27.53
C THR A 190 -6.91 4.27 26.57
N VAL A 191 -7.79 3.44 26.02
CA VAL A 191 -8.89 3.87 25.13
C VAL A 191 -10.20 3.17 25.50
N PRO A 192 -11.38 3.77 25.24
CA PRO A 192 -12.67 3.15 25.53
C PRO A 192 -12.88 1.82 24.80
N LYS A 193 -13.77 0.96 25.31
CA LYS A 193 -14.10 -0.33 24.65
C LYS A 193 -14.60 -0.15 23.23
N GLU A 194 -15.34 0.92 22.99
CA GLU A 194 -15.95 1.29 21.71
C GLU A 194 -14.90 1.62 20.65
N ASN A 195 -13.61 1.73 20.98
CA ASN A 195 -12.55 1.93 20.00
C ASN A 195 -12.18 0.63 19.25
N ILE A 196 -12.72 -0.53 19.61
CA ILE A 196 -12.54 -1.75 18.82
C ILE A 196 -13.25 -1.64 17.47
N LEU A 197 -12.53 -1.94 16.38
CA LEU A 197 -13.08 -1.92 15.02
C LEU A 197 -13.54 -3.33 14.63
N GLY A 198 -14.86 -3.50 14.48
CA GLY A 198 -15.47 -4.81 14.28
C GLY A 198 -15.50 -5.65 15.58
N GLU A 199 -15.59 -6.96 15.42
CA GLU A 199 -15.69 -7.89 16.56
C GLU A 199 -14.32 -8.19 17.20
N ARG A 200 -14.32 -8.44 18.52
CA ARG A 200 -13.14 -8.96 19.24
C ARG A 200 -12.69 -10.28 18.62
N GLY A 201 -11.40 -10.39 18.34
CA GLY A 201 -10.80 -11.57 17.69
C GLY A 201 -10.92 -11.59 16.17
N ALA A 202 -11.59 -10.60 15.55
CA ALA A 202 -11.74 -10.52 14.09
C ALA A 202 -10.59 -9.79 13.39
N GLY A 203 -9.52 -9.39 14.10
CA GLY A 203 -8.45 -8.53 13.59
C GLY A 203 -7.80 -9.05 12.30
N PHE A 204 -7.59 -10.36 12.16
CA PHE A 204 -7.07 -10.93 10.91
C PHE A 204 -8.03 -10.78 9.74
N SER A 205 -9.30 -11.14 9.92
CA SER A 205 -10.31 -11.01 8.86
C SER A 205 -10.49 -9.56 8.44
N VAL A 206 -10.52 -8.64 9.41
CA VAL A 206 -10.63 -7.20 9.14
C VAL A 206 -9.38 -6.72 8.39
N ALA A 207 -8.17 -7.07 8.83
CA ALA A 207 -6.94 -6.69 8.12
C ALA A 207 -6.87 -7.26 6.69
N GLN A 208 -7.33 -8.50 6.45
CA GLN A 208 -7.35 -9.08 5.10
C GLN A 208 -8.34 -8.38 4.16
N ALA A 209 -9.46 -7.86 4.67
CA ALA A 209 -10.42 -7.11 3.85
C ALA A 209 -9.79 -5.86 3.21
N ARG A 210 -8.88 -5.18 3.94
CA ARG A 210 -8.08 -4.03 3.46
C ARG A 210 -7.02 -4.41 2.43
N LEU A 211 -6.38 -5.56 2.61
CA LEU A 211 -5.18 -5.92 1.84
C LEU A 211 -5.50 -6.37 0.40
N GLY A 212 -6.73 -6.79 0.08
CA GLY A 212 -7.12 -7.17 -1.28
C GLY A 212 -7.04 -6.00 -2.26
N PRO A 213 -7.98 -5.03 -2.18
CA PRO A 213 -7.98 -3.83 -3.02
C PRO A 213 -6.68 -3.02 -2.90
N GLY A 214 -6.16 -2.86 -1.67
CA GLY A 214 -4.91 -2.14 -1.43
C GLY A 214 -3.73 -2.64 -2.27
N ARG A 215 -3.56 -3.97 -2.40
CA ARG A 215 -2.49 -4.56 -3.22
C ARG A 215 -2.62 -4.22 -4.70
N ILE A 216 -3.84 -4.23 -5.24
CA ILE A 216 -4.10 -3.88 -6.65
C ILE A 216 -3.85 -2.39 -6.88
N HIS A 217 -4.28 -1.51 -5.96
CA HIS A 217 -4.01 -0.07 -6.04
C HIS A 217 -2.51 0.23 -6.03
N HIS A 218 -1.73 -0.47 -5.19
CA HIS A 218 -0.28 -0.37 -5.19
C HIS A 218 0.36 -0.85 -6.49
N CYS A 219 -0.11 -1.99 -7.03
CA CYS A 219 0.39 -2.52 -8.30
C CYS A 219 0.14 -1.55 -9.47
N MET A 220 -1.08 -1.01 -9.60
CA MET A 220 -1.37 -0.05 -10.65
C MET A 220 -0.52 1.23 -10.53
N ARG A 221 -0.34 1.76 -9.31
CA ARG A 221 0.55 2.92 -9.12
C ARG A 221 2.00 2.63 -9.51
N LEU A 222 2.51 1.44 -9.18
CA LEU A 222 3.85 1.02 -9.62
C LEU A 222 3.95 0.97 -11.15
N ILE A 223 2.93 0.49 -11.85
CA ILE A 223 2.90 0.50 -13.32
C ILE A 223 3.02 1.95 -13.85
N GLY A 224 2.32 2.91 -13.24
CA GLY A 224 2.47 4.34 -13.58
C GLY A 224 3.89 4.87 -13.36
N MET A 225 4.56 4.44 -12.28
CA MET A 225 5.97 4.76 -12.04
C MET A 225 6.88 4.16 -13.12
N ALA A 226 6.60 2.94 -13.58
CA ALA A 226 7.35 2.29 -14.64
C ALA A 226 7.20 3.01 -15.99
N GLU A 227 5.98 3.45 -16.33
CA GLU A 227 5.76 4.26 -17.54
C GLU A 227 6.55 5.57 -17.49
N ARG A 228 6.63 6.22 -16.31
CA ARG A 228 7.48 7.40 -16.14
C ARG A 228 8.96 7.08 -16.30
N ALA A 229 9.44 5.98 -15.73
CA ALA A 229 10.83 5.53 -15.89
C ALA A 229 11.16 5.24 -17.36
N ILE A 230 10.26 4.58 -18.11
CA ILE A 230 10.43 4.33 -19.56
C ILE A 230 10.47 5.65 -20.34
N ALA A 231 9.57 6.60 -20.06
CA ALA A 231 9.57 7.89 -20.72
C ALA A 231 10.88 8.66 -20.48
N MET A 232 11.38 8.66 -19.24
CA MET A 232 12.67 9.26 -18.89
C MET A 232 13.83 8.55 -19.59
N MET A 233 13.86 7.21 -19.55
CA MET A 233 14.91 6.38 -20.17
C MET A 233 15.01 6.64 -21.67
N THR A 234 13.88 6.61 -22.38
CA THR A 234 13.84 6.80 -23.84
C THR A 234 14.19 8.23 -24.24
N ALA A 235 13.73 9.25 -23.50
CA ALA A 235 14.11 10.64 -23.74
C ALA A 235 15.62 10.88 -23.54
N ARG A 236 16.19 10.30 -22.48
CA ARG A 236 17.63 10.38 -22.21
C ARG A 236 18.45 9.67 -23.29
N ALA A 237 18.02 8.48 -23.70
CA ALA A 237 18.75 7.69 -24.70
C ALA A 237 18.87 8.41 -26.06
N LYS A 238 17.84 9.19 -26.44
CA LYS A 238 17.80 9.96 -27.69
C LYS A 238 18.66 11.24 -27.69
N THR A 239 19.24 11.63 -26.55
CA THR A 239 19.95 12.91 -26.42
C THR A 239 21.41 12.78 -25.99
N ARG A 240 21.88 11.55 -25.69
CA ARG A 240 23.25 11.31 -25.21
C ARG A 240 23.98 10.38 -26.18
N ALA A 241 25.19 10.77 -26.57
CA ALA A 241 26.03 10.02 -27.51
C ALA A 241 27.44 9.73 -26.96
N PRO A 242 27.58 8.80 -25.99
CA PRO A 242 28.91 8.36 -25.58
C PRO A 242 29.60 7.66 -26.76
N PHE A 243 30.90 7.87 -26.91
CA PHE A 243 31.70 7.29 -27.99
C PHE A 243 31.17 7.61 -29.41
N GLY A 244 30.48 8.75 -29.57
CA GLY A 244 30.02 9.25 -30.87
C GLY A 244 28.71 8.63 -31.40
N VAL A 245 28.07 7.72 -30.66
CA VAL A 245 26.82 7.05 -31.06
C VAL A 245 25.76 7.27 -30.00
N LEU A 246 24.53 7.63 -30.41
CA LEU A 246 23.43 7.83 -29.47
C LEU A 246 23.18 6.55 -28.67
N LEU A 247 22.85 6.70 -27.38
CA LEU A 247 22.43 5.57 -26.55
C LEU A 247 21.22 4.84 -27.16
N ALA A 248 20.32 5.55 -27.84
CA ALA A 248 19.19 4.95 -28.55
C ALA A 248 19.60 4.00 -29.70
N ASP A 249 20.80 4.17 -30.27
CA ASP A 249 21.33 3.32 -31.34
C ASP A 249 22.18 2.15 -30.81
N GLN A 250 22.41 2.10 -29.50
CA GLN A 250 23.13 1.00 -28.85
C GLN A 250 22.17 -0.18 -28.63
N GLY A 251 22.48 -1.34 -29.20
CA GLY A 251 21.62 -2.54 -29.14
C GLY A 251 21.21 -2.94 -27.72
N VAL A 252 22.11 -2.81 -26.74
CA VAL A 252 21.82 -3.11 -25.32
C VAL A 252 20.70 -2.22 -24.76
N VAL A 253 20.69 -0.93 -25.11
CA VAL A 253 19.64 0.01 -24.67
C VAL A 253 18.32 -0.28 -25.37
N GLN A 254 18.36 -0.67 -26.65
CA GLN A 254 17.17 -1.08 -27.40
C GLN A 254 16.52 -2.32 -26.76
N THR A 255 17.32 -3.32 -26.37
CA THR A 255 16.85 -4.50 -25.63
C THR A 255 16.17 -4.09 -24.32
N TRP A 256 16.80 -3.23 -23.50
CA TRP A 256 16.20 -2.79 -22.24
C TRP A 256 14.86 -2.07 -22.43
N VAL A 257 14.73 -1.21 -23.44
CA VAL A 257 13.47 -0.52 -23.75
C VAL A 257 12.40 -1.52 -24.21
N ALA A 258 12.75 -2.49 -25.04
CA ALA A 258 11.84 -3.52 -25.53
C ALA A 258 11.35 -4.44 -24.40
N ASP A 259 12.27 -4.91 -23.55
CA ASP A 259 11.95 -5.74 -22.38
C ASP A 259 11.07 -4.98 -21.39
N ALA A 260 11.39 -3.71 -21.11
CA ALA A 260 10.58 -2.88 -20.24
C ALA A 260 9.13 -2.75 -20.75
N ARG A 261 8.94 -2.49 -22.05
CA ARG A 261 7.60 -2.36 -22.65
C ARG A 261 6.82 -3.67 -22.56
N THR A 262 7.44 -4.79 -22.89
CA THR A 262 6.76 -6.10 -22.87
C THR A 262 6.39 -6.53 -21.45
N GLN A 263 7.31 -6.39 -20.49
CA GLN A 263 7.09 -6.77 -19.10
C GLN A 263 6.05 -5.88 -18.41
N VAL A 264 6.09 -4.56 -18.62
CA VAL A 264 5.09 -3.63 -18.05
C VAL A 264 3.69 -3.91 -18.60
N ASN A 265 3.58 -4.21 -19.91
CA ASN A 265 2.29 -4.58 -20.49
C ASN A 265 1.75 -5.90 -19.91
N ALA A 266 2.60 -6.92 -19.75
CA ALA A 266 2.21 -8.18 -19.12
C ALA A 266 1.78 -7.98 -17.66
N ALA A 267 2.53 -7.20 -16.88
CA ALA A 267 2.21 -6.87 -15.50
C ALA A 267 0.87 -6.11 -15.40
N ARG A 268 0.62 -5.14 -16.29
CA ARG A 268 -0.66 -4.40 -16.35
C ARG A 268 -1.84 -5.32 -16.61
N LEU A 269 -1.74 -6.23 -17.57
CA LEU A 269 -2.83 -7.17 -17.89
C LEU A 269 -3.13 -8.11 -16.73
N LEU A 270 -2.12 -8.57 -15.99
CA LEU A 270 -2.32 -9.38 -14.79
C LEU A 270 -3.08 -8.62 -13.71
N VAL A 271 -2.76 -7.34 -13.49
CA VAL A 271 -3.47 -6.51 -12.50
C VAL A 271 -4.90 -6.21 -12.93
N LEU A 272 -5.13 -5.93 -14.22
CA LEU A 272 -6.49 -5.73 -14.77
C LEU A 272 -7.34 -7.01 -14.67
N GLN A 273 -6.75 -8.18 -14.92
CA GLN A 273 -7.41 -9.47 -14.73
C GLN A 273 -7.81 -9.67 -13.27
N ALA A 274 -6.90 -9.40 -12.33
CA ALA A 274 -7.19 -9.51 -10.91
C ALA A 274 -8.33 -8.57 -10.50
N ALA A 275 -8.31 -7.32 -10.98
CA ALA A 275 -9.37 -6.34 -10.73
C ALA A 275 -10.74 -6.81 -11.28
N TRP A 276 -10.77 -7.29 -12.53
CA TRP A 276 -11.99 -7.85 -13.13
C TRP A 276 -12.54 -9.03 -12.33
N ARG A 277 -11.68 -9.95 -11.88
CA ARG A 277 -12.11 -11.09 -11.04
C ARG A 277 -12.59 -10.65 -9.67
N MET A 278 -12.01 -9.59 -9.09
CA MET A 278 -12.54 -9.01 -7.85
C MET A 278 -13.97 -8.50 -8.04
N ASP A 279 -14.25 -7.83 -9.16
CA ASP A 279 -15.57 -7.28 -9.46
C ASP A 279 -16.62 -8.37 -9.75
N VAL A 280 -16.22 -9.46 -10.44
CA VAL A 280 -17.15 -10.52 -10.87
C VAL A 280 -17.28 -11.66 -9.85
N GLU A 281 -16.17 -12.07 -9.22
CA GLU A 281 -16.09 -13.25 -8.36
C GLU A 281 -15.83 -12.92 -6.88
N GLY A 282 -15.50 -11.66 -6.58
CA GLY A 282 -15.17 -11.18 -5.24
C GLY A 282 -13.69 -11.38 -4.85
N ASN A 283 -13.23 -10.56 -3.89
CA ASN A 283 -11.83 -10.52 -3.43
C ASN A 283 -11.26 -11.88 -2.99
N LYS A 284 -12.10 -12.75 -2.41
CA LYS A 284 -11.66 -14.07 -1.93
C LYS A 284 -11.33 -15.01 -3.09
N ALA A 285 -12.08 -14.96 -4.19
CA ALA A 285 -11.84 -15.78 -5.37
C ALA A 285 -10.62 -15.29 -6.14
N ALA A 286 -10.47 -13.96 -6.27
CA ALA A 286 -9.35 -13.32 -6.95
C ALA A 286 -8.01 -13.32 -6.16
N ARG A 287 -7.98 -13.88 -4.93
CA ARG A 287 -6.84 -13.77 -4.01
C ARG A 287 -5.51 -14.26 -4.60
N HIS A 288 -5.54 -15.24 -5.50
CA HIS A 288 -4.34 -15.76 -6.14
C HIS A 288 -3.85 -14.82 -7.25
N ASP A 289 -4.73 -14.22 -8.04
CA ASP A 289 -4.33 -13.23 -9.05
C ASP A 289 -3.78 -11.95 -8.38
N ILE A 290 -4.38 -11.54 -7.24
CA ILE A 290 -3.86 -10.45 -6.41
C ILE A 290 -2.44 -10.77 -5.91
N ALA A 291 -2.21 -12.01 -5.44
CA ALA A 291 -0.89 -12.45 -5.00
C ALA A 291 0.13 -12.48 -6.16
N ALA A 292 -0.27 -12.96 -7.34
CA ALA A 292 0.57 -13.00 -8.54
C ALA A 292 0.97 -11.59 -8.98
N ALA A 293 0.02 -10.65 -9.03
CA ALA A 293 0.26 -9.24 -9.30
C ALA A 293 1.25 -8.63 -8.29
N LYS A 294 1.03 -8.87 -6.99
CA LYS A 294 1.88 -8.36 -5.90
C LYS A 294 3.32 -8.89 -5.95
N ILE A 295 3.54 -10.03 -6.59
CA ILE A 295 4.89 -10.57 -6.84
C ILE A 295 5.49 -9.94 -8.11
N MET A 296 4.78 -10.01 -9.23
CA MET A 296 5.33 -9.65 -10.55
C MET A 296 5.60 -8.16 -10.67
N VAL A 297 4.66 -7.32 -10.24
CA VAL A 297 4.70 -5.88 -10.51
C VAL A 297 5.89 -5.20 -9.85
N PRO A 298 6.13 -5.32 -8.52
CA PRO A 298 7.30 -4.68 -7.90
C PRO A 298 8.64 -5.12 -8.51
N GLN A 299 8.74 -6.38 -8.96
CA GLN A 299 9.95 -6.90 -9.61
C GLN A 299 10.19 -6.25 -10.97
N VAL A 300 9.18 -6.25 -11.83
CA VAL A 300 9.24 -5.61 -13.16
C VAL A 300 9.59 -4.13 -13.02
N VAL A 301 8.91 -3.40 -12.13
CA VAL A 301 9.12 -1.96 -11.99
C VAL A 301 10.50 -1.63 -11.43
N LYS A 302 11.01 -2.44 -10.50
CA LYS A 302 12.37 -2.29 -9.98
C LYS A 302 13.40 -2.48 -11.10
N ASP A 303 13.26 -3.52 -11.90
CA ASP A 303 14.20 -3.82 -13.00
C ASP A 303 14.15 -2.74 -14.09
N VAL A 304 12.96 -2.28 -14.49
CA VAL A 304 12.79 -1.17 -15.44
C VAL A 304 13.44 0.11 -14.91
N THR A 305 13.24 0.42 -13.63
CA THR A 305 13.80 1.63 -13.04
C THR A 305 15.32 1.54 -12.91
N ASP A 306 15.87 0.38 -12.57
CA ASP A 306 17.31 0.12 -12.54
C ASP A 306 17.96 0.35 -13.92
N ARG A 307 17.35 -0.15 -15.00
CA ARG A 307 17.81 0.11 -16.37
C ARG A 307 17.72 1.58 -16.74
N ALA A 308 16.65 2.26 -16.33
CA ALA A 308 16.53 3.70 -16.53
C ALA A 308 17.65 4.47 -15.79
N MET A 309 17.97 4.09 -14.55
CA MET A 309 19.09 4.67 -13.79
C MET A 309 20.41 4.48 -14.52
N GLN A 310 20.65 3.26 -15.04
CA GLN A 310 21.86 2.94 -15.81
C GLN A 310 22.00 3.82 -17.07
N VAL A 311 20.90 4.05 -17.81
CA VAL A 311 20.89 4.95 -18.99
C VAL A 311 21.19 6.41 -18.61
N PHE A 312 20.87 6.83 -17.39
CA PHE A 312 21.21 8.16 -16.88
C PHE A 312 22.65 8.28 -16.37
N GLY A 313 23.35 7.17 -16.12
CA GLY A 313 24.66 7.14 -15.50
C GLY A 313 24.63 7.70 -14.08
N GLY A 314 25.65 8.48 -13.69
CA GLY A 314 25.71 9.07 -12.33
C GLY A 314 24.48 9.91 -11.94
N ALA A 315 23.79 10.52 -12.90
CA ALA A 315 22.56 11.26 -12.62
C ALA A 315 21.40 10.35 -12.17
N GLY A 316 21.40 9.07 -12.57
CA GLY A 316 20.34 8.11 -12.25
C GLY A 316 20.27 7.76 -10.77
N VAL A 317 21.41 7.79 -10.08
CA VAL A 317 21.51 7.55 -8.62
C VAL A 317 21.42 8.83 -7.78
N SER A 318 21.44 10.00 -8.43
CA SER A 318 21.34 11.30 -7.75
C SER A 318 19.89 11.69 -7.46
N SER A 319 19.72 12.79 -6.71
CA SER A 319 18.42 13.41 -6.47
C SER A 319 17.96 14.38 -7.58
N ASP A 320 18.76 14.57 -8.64
CA ASP A 320 18.37 15.39 -9.79
C ASP A 320 17.31 14.71 -10.68
N THR A 321 17.06 13.43 -10.44
CA THR A 321 16.04 12.65 -11.12
C THR A 321 15.16 11.92 -10.11
N MET A 322 13.98 11.51 -10.56
CA MET A 322 13.08 10.69 -9.73
C MET A 322 13.47 9.21 -9.70
N LEU A 323 14.44 8.76 -10.48
CA LEU A 323 14.65 7.33 -10.71
C LEU A 323 15.05 6.57 -9.44
N SER A 324 15.95 7.14 -8.63
CA SER A 324 16.41 6.54 -7.38
C SER A 324 15.26 6.32 -6.37
N VAL A 325 14.35 7.27 -6.25
CA VAL A 325 13.19 7.13 -5.36
C VAL A 325 12.13 6.19 -5.94
N LEU A 326 11.92 6.16 -7.26
CA LEU A 326 11.02 5.17 -7.89
C LEU A 326 11.54 3.74 -7.68
N TYR A 327 12.86 3.53 -7.78
CA TYR A 327 13.50 2.24 -7.48
C TYR A 327 13.29 1.84 -6.02
N ALA A 328 13.53 2.78 -5.09
CA ALA A 328 13.34 2.55 -3.66
C ALA A 328 11.89 2.14 -3.34
N GLN A 329 10.89 2.79 -3.96
CA GLN A 329 9.47 2.45 -3.79
C GLN A 329 9.13 1.06 -4.33
N ALA A 330 9.62 0.71 -5.53
CA ALA A 330 9.44 -0.64 -6.08
C ALA A 330 10.07 -1.72 -5.18
N ARG A 331 11.28 -1.46 -4.66
CA ARG A 331 11.96 -2.36 -3.73
C ARG A 331 11.25 -2.47 -2.38
N PHE A 332 10.74 -1.38 -1.84
CA PHE A 332 9.97 -1.35 -0.60
C PHE A 332 8.68 -2.18 -0.72
N LEU A 333 7.98 -2.07 -1.84
CA LEU A 333 6.75 -2.82 -2.11
C LEU A 333 6.98 -4.32 -2.38
N GLN A 334 8.23 -4.81 -2.46
CA GLN A 334 8.52 -6.25 -2.35
C GLN A 334 8.40 -6.78 -0.90
N ILE A 335 8.29 -5.90 0.09
CA ILE A 335 8.18 -6.23 1.52
C ILE A 335 6.84 -5.76 2.10
N ALA A 336 6.46 -4.51 1.82
CA ALA A 336 5.20 -3.93 2.30
C ALA A 336 3.98 -4.71 1.77
N ASP A 337 2.91 -4.73 2.57
CA ASP A 337 1.68 -5.53 2.34
C ASP A 337 1.91 -7.04 2.12
N GLY A 338 2.99 -7.55 2.71
CA GLY A 338 3.42 -8.94 2.69
C GLY A 338 4.59 -9.14 1.72
N PRO A 339 5.67 -9.81 2.16
CA PRO A 339 6.83 -10.03 1.31
C PRO A 339 6.51 -11.01 0.18
N ASP A 340 7.24 -10.90 -0.94
CA ASP A 340 7.00 -11.72 -2.13
C ASP A 340 6.99 -13.23 -1.79
N GLU A 341 7.81 -13.69 -0.84
CA GLU A 341 7.92 -15.09 -0.42
C GLU A 341 6.62 -15.62 0.21
N VAL A 342 5.90 -14.78 0.97
CA VAL A 342 4.62 -15.16 1.57
C VAL A 342 3.55 -15.33 0.48
N HIS A 343 3.55 -14.45 -0.52
CA HIS A 343 2.65 -14.54 -1.68
C HIS A 343 2.97 -15.76 -2.54
N ARG A 344 4.26 -16.02 -2.82
CA ARG A 344 4.71 -17.21 -3.56
C ARG A 344 4.32 -18.50 -2.85
N ARG A 345 4.48 -18.57 -1.53
CA ARG A 345 4.05 -19.72 -0.73
C ARG A 345 2.55 -19.97 -0.87
N SER A 346 1.74 -18.90 -0.85
CA SER A 346 0.29 -19.00 -1.03
C SER A 346 -0.07 -19.54 -2.42
N LEU A 347 0.54 -18.99 -3.48
CA LEU A 347 0.36 -19.44 -4.85
C LEU A 347 0.79 -20.88 -5.07
N ALA A 348 1.99 -21.26 -4.61
CA ALA A 348 2.50 -22.62 -4.75
C ALA A 348 1.58 -23.64 -4.09
N ARG A 349 1.06 -23.33 -2.89
CA ARG A 349 0.07 -24.19 -2.22
C ARG A 349 -1.23 -24.32 -3.00
N ALA A 350 -1.70 -23.25 -3.63
CA ALA A 350 -2.88 -23.29 -4.48
C ALA A 350 -2.67 -24.15 -5.72
N GLU A 351 -1.50 -24.04 -6.35
CA GLU A 351 -1.15 -24.82 -7.54
C GLU A 351 -0.97 -26.31 -7.23
N PHE A 352 -0.35 -26.68 -6.11
CA PHE A 352 -0.26 -28.09 -5.70
C PHE A 352 -1.63 -28.72 -5.40
N ALA A 353 -2.64 -27.91 -5.10
CA ALA A 353 -4.00 -28.36 -4.83
C ALA A 353 -4.91 -28.31 -6.08
N SER A 354 -4.47 -27.68 -7.17
CA SER A 354 -5.27 -27.52 -8.39
C SER A 354 -5.12 -28.74 -9.31
N ALA A 355 -6.12 -28.94 -10.17
CA ALA A 355 -5.96 -29.84 -11.31
C ALA A 355 -5.20 -29.13 -12.42
N PRO A 356 -4.43 -29.85 -13.28
CA PRO A 356 -3.75 -29.24 -14.42
C PRO A 356 -4.72 -28.42 -15.27
N LEU A 357 -4.32 -27.18 -15.59
CA LEU A 357 -5.13 -26.27 -16.39
C LEU A 357 -5.44 -26.87 -17.77
N ILE A 358 -4.43 -27.50 -18.39
CA ILE A 358 -4.58 -28.30 -19.60
C ILE A 358 -4.69 -29.75 -19.15
N ARG A 359 -5.88 -30.32 -19.28
CA ARG A 359 -6.09 -31.75 -19.06
C ARG A 359 -5.50 -32.51 -20.24
N VAL A 360 -4.65 -33.50 -19.95
CA VAL A 360 -4.28 -34.51 -20.95
C VAL A 360 -5.54 -35.35 -21.17
N ILE A 361 -6.12 -35.23 -22.36
CA ILE A 361 -7.29 -36.03 -22.80
C ILE A 361 -6.81 -37.42 -23.20
#